data_AF-A0A239E3I4-F1
#
_entry.id   AF-A0A239E3I4-F1
#
_cell.length_a   1.000
_cell.length_b   1.000
_cell.length_c   1.000
_cell.angle_alpha   90.00
_cell.angle_beta   90.00
_cell.angle_gamma   90.00
#
_symmetry.space_group_name_H-M   'P 1'
#
loop_
_entity.id
_entity.type
_entity.pdbx_description
1 polymer ?
#
loop_
_entity_poly.entity_id
_entity_poly.type
_entity_poly.pdbx_seq_one_letter_code
_entity_poly.pdbx_strand_id
1 'polypeptide(L)'
;MSEASEEEPDEDRSKGDQPKKYTNLRAQHWWEARNAFREREYELSQLDDVTLNELTFPKWKLQNCKILIEPTEDIRKRLGRSPDNASSALLAMTESEPAHEVTQRKTKDTRRRRPR
;
A
#
# COMPACT_ATOMS: atom_id res chain seq x y z
N MET A 1 1.27 -52.68 24.15
CA MET A 1 0.87 -51.27 24.22
C MET A 1 1.90 -50.48 23.45
N SER A 2 1.63 -50.26 22.17
CA SER A 2 2.48 -49.49 21.27
C SER A 2 1.75 -48.17 21.07
N GLU A 3 2.13 -47.15 21.84
CA GLU A 3 1.67 -45.79 21.62
C GLU A 3 2.52 -45.19 20.50
N ALA A 4 1.98 -45.23 19.28
CA ALA A 4 2.43 -44.39 18.20
C ALA A 4 1.88 -42.99 18.49
N SER A 5 2.75 -42.08 18.93
CA SER A 5 2.41 -40.66 18.97
C SER A 5 2.38 -40.13 17.54
N GLU A 6 1.18 -39.80 17.09
CA GLU A 6 0.84 -39.04 15.90
C GLU A 6 1.87 -37.91 15.62
N GLU A 7 2.50 -37.96 14.44
CA GLU A 7 3.11 -36.79 13.80
C GLU A 7 1.99 -35.83 13.39
N GLU A 8 1.89 -34.69 14.07
CA GLU A 8 1.10 -33.54 13.62
C GLU A 8 1.78 -32.93 12.38
N PRO A 9 1.11 -32.84 11.21
CA PRO A 9 1.72 -32.25 10.03
C PRO A 9 1.72 -30.71 10.16
N ASP A 10 2.93 -30.13 10.09
CA ASP A 10 3.14 -28.70 9.90
C ASP A 10 2.37 -28.21 8.66
N GLU A 11 1.24 -27.52 8.86
CA GLU A 11 0.62 -26.66 7.84
C GLU A 11 1.54 -25.46 7.59
N ASP A 12 2.65 -25.68 6.86
CA ASP A 12 3.32 -24.61 6.12
C ASP A 12 2.39 -24.17 5.00
N ARG A 13 1.39 -23.37 5.38
CA ARG A 13 0.54 -22.62 4.47
C ARG A 13 1.43 -21.53 3.88
N SER A 14 2.30 -21.95 2.95
CA SER A 14 2.92 -21.11 1.95
C SER A 14 1.91 -20.03 1.58
N LYS A 15 2.20 -18.79 1.97
CA LYS A 15 1.45 -17.57 1.64
C LYS A 15 1.60 -17.39 0.13
N GLY A 16 1.00 -18.30 -0.62
CA GLY A 16 0.99 -18.34 -2.07
C GLY A 16 0.34 -17.05 -2.53
N ASP A 17 1.13 -16.26 -3.25
CA ASP A 17 0.80 -15.10 -4.07
C ASP A 17 -0.72 -14.82 -4.14
N GLN A 18 -1.26 -14.25 -3.06
CA GLN A 18 -2.65 -13.79 -3.07
C GLN A 18 -2.72 -12.75 -4.18
N PRO A 19 -3.62 -12.89 -5.17
CA PRO A 19 -3.67 -11.97 -6.29
C PRO A 19 -3.80 -10.55 -5.74
N LYS A 20 -2.76 -9.73 -5.94
CA LYS A 20 -2.72 -8.37 -5.38
C LYS A 20 -3.97 -7.63 -5.85
N LYS A 21 -4.88 -7.34 -4.91
CA LYS A 21 -6.17 -6.67 -5.13
C LYS A 21 -5.98 -5.26 -5.70
N TYR A 22 -4.81 -4.67 -5.45
CA TYR A 22 -4.44 -3.31 -5.82
C TYR A 22 -3.37 -3.30 -6.91
N THR A 23 -3.43 -2.32 -7.80
CA THR A 23 -2.41 -2.14 -8.83
C THR A 23 -1.08 -1.61 -8.26
N ASN A 24 -1.13 -0.84 -7.17
CA ASN A 24 0.02 -0.23 -6.50
C ASN A 24 -0.28 0.06 -5.02
N LEU A 25 0.73 0.43 -4.24
CA LEU A 25 0.59 0.79 -2.83
C LEU A 25 -0.30 2.01 -2.62
N ARG A 26 -0.28 2.99 -3.53
CA ARG A 26 -1.17 4.15 -3.45
C ARG A 26 -2.64 3.72 -3.51
N ALA A 27 -2.99 2.81 -4.42
CA ALA A 27 -4.33 2.26 -4.52
C ALA A 27 -4.71 1.47 -3.27
N GLN A 28 -3.75 0.74 -2.68
CA GLN A 28 -3.94 0.06 -1.41
C GLN A 28 -4.28 1.05 -0.28
N HIS A 29 -3.42 2.03 0.00
CA HIS A 29 -3.61 2.96 1.13
C HIS A 29 -4.93 3.71 1.01
N TRP A 30 -5.28 4.20 -0.19
CA TRP A 30 -6.55 4.91 -0.40
C TRP A 30 -7.76 4.01 -0.19
N TRP A 31 -7.68 2.74 -0.62
CA TRP A 31 -8.80 1.82 -0.51
C TRP A 31 -9.01 1.32 0.92
N GLU A 32 -7.92 1.07 1.63
CA GLU A 32 -7.95 0.66 3.04
C GLU A 32 -8.48 1.80 3.90
N ALA A 33 -7.96 3.02 3.74
CA ALA A 33 -8.49 4.19 4.45
C ALA A 33 -9.97 4.43 4.16
N ARG A 34 -10.42 4.24 2.91
CA ARG A 34 -11.84 4.30 2.58
C ARG A 34 -12.67 3.28 3.38
N ASN A 35 -12.18 2.06 3.56
CA ASN A 35 -12.90 1.05 4.34
C ASN A 35 -12.91 1.42 5.82
N ALA A 36 -11.78 1.87 6.37
CA ALA A 36 -11.70 2.34 7.75
C ALA A 36 -12.66 3.52 8.03
N PHE A 37 -12.76 4.47 7.10
CA PHE A 37 -13.72 5.58 7.20
C PHE A 37 -15.18 5.09 7.15
N ARG A 38 -15.49 4.10 6.31
CA ARG A 38 -16.82 3.50 6.25
C ARG A 38 -17.18 2.76 7.54
N GLU A 39 -16.19 2.14 8.17
CA GLU A 39 -16.32 1.40 9.42
C GLU A 39 -16.27 2.32 10.66
N ARG A 40 -16.09 3.62 10.45
CA ARG A 40 -16.02 4.66 11.49
C ARG A 40 -14.88 4.43 12.49
N GLU A 41 -13.78 3.84 12.03
CA GLU A 41 -12.56 3.66 12.85
C GLU A 41 -11.86 5.00 13.13
N TYR A 42 -12.03 5.97 12.23
CA TYR A 42 -11.44 7.30 12.34
C TYR A 42 -12.51 8.38 12.40
N GLU A 43 -12.32 9.34 13.30
CA GLU A 43 -13.14 10.56 13.37
C GLU A 43 -12.54 11.65 12.48
N LEU A 44 -13.31 12.09 11.47
CA LEU A 44 -12.86 13.09 10.50
C LEU A 44 -13.34 14.53 10.81
N SER A 45 -14.02 14.74 11.94
CA SER A 45 -14.70 16.01 12.27
C SER A 45 -13.76 17.19 12.48
N GLN A 46 -12.51 16.92 12.86
CA GLN A 46 -11.48 17.92 13.15
C GLN A 46 -10.55 18.21 11.96
N LEU A 47 -10.75 17.52 10.82
CA LEU A 47 -9.94 17.79 9.63
C LEU A 47 -10.36 19.09 8.96
N ASP A 48 -9.38 19.78 8.38
CA ASP A 48 -9.60 20.94 7.55
C ASP A 48 -10.33 20.57 6.26
N ASP A 49 -11.20 21.47 5.79
CA ASP A 49 -11.97 21.30 4.55
C ASP A 49 -11.07 21.03 3.33
N VAL A 50 -9.84 21.54 3.38
CA VAL A 50 -8.83 21.36 2.34
C VAL A 50 -8.39 19.89 2.27
N THR A 51 -8.03 19.28 3.40
CA THR A 51 -7.68 17.85 3.47
C THR A 51 -8.89 16.95 3.20
N LEU A 52 -10.09 17.30 3.67
CA LEU A 52 -11.32 16.56 3.35
C LEU A 52 -11.60 16.53 1.85
N ASN A 53 -11.42 17.67 1.17
CA ASN A 53 -11.55 17.74 -0.28
C ASN A 53 -10.49 16.85 -0.95
N GLU A 54 -9.22 16.92 -0.52
CA GLU A 54 -8.16 16.07 -1.08
C GLU A 54 -8.38 14.57 -0.87
N LEU A 55 -8.99 14.16 0.24
CA LEU A 55 -9.32 12.75 0.51
C LEU A 55 -10.46 12.23 -0.37
N THR A 56 -11.45 13.09 -0.66
CA THR A 56 -12.66 12.72 -1.40
C THR A 56 -12.56 12.92 -2.91
N PHE A 57 -11.56 13.69 -3.37
CA PHE A 57 -11.39 14.03 -4.77
C PHE A 57 -10.93 12.89 -5.70
N PRO A 58 -10.02 11.97 -5.30
CA PRO A 58 -9.47 10.97 -6.19
C PRO A 58 -10.51 9.97 -6.70
N LYS A 59 -10.45 9.65 -7.99
CA LYS A 59 -11.32 8.63 -8.59
C LYS A 59 -10.61 7.28 -8.64
N TRP A 60 -11.38 6.20 -8.55
CA TRP A 60 -10.88 4.83 -8.72
C TRP A 60 -11.50 4.18 -9.95
N LYS A 61 -10.78 3.22 -10.53
CA LYS A 61 -11.22 2.38 -11.64
C LYS A 61 -10.78 0.93 -11.43
N LEU A 62 -11.51 -0.01 -12.00
CA LEU A 62 -11.09 -1.40 -12.07
C LEU A 62 -10.28 -1.62 -13.35
N GLN A 63 -9.04 -2.10 -13.20
CA GLN A 63 -8.17 -2.46 -14.31
C GLN A 63 -7.68 -3.88 -14.09
N ASN A 64 -8.00 -4.80 -15.00
CA ASN A 64 -7.62 -6.22 -14.93
C ASN A 64 -7.98 -6.86 -13.58
N CYS A 65 -9.21 -6.62 -13.11
CA CYS A 65 -9.72 -7.08 -11.81
C CYS A 65 -8.96 -6.52 -10.58
N LYS A 66 -8.14 -5.48 -10.76
CA LYS A 66 -7.43 -4.79 -9.68
C LYS A 66 -7.95 -3.37 -9.53
N ILE A 67 -7.94 -2.88 -8.31
CA ILE A 67 -8.30 -1.50 -7.98
C ILE A 67 -7.12 -0.60 -8.32
N LEU A 68 -7.41 0.45 -9.10
CA LEU A 68 -6.47 1.51 -9.45
C LEU A 68 -7.05 2.86 -9.04
N ILE A 69 -6.26 3.65 -8.32
CA ILE A 69 -6.54 5.05 -8.00
C ILE A 69 -5.89 5.95 -9.07
N GLU A 70 -6.55 7.06 -9.40
CA GLU A 70 -6.04 8.13 -10.28
C GLU A 70 -4.61 8.56 -9.87
N PRO A 71 -3.68 8.72 -10.82
CA PRO A 71 -2.33 9.16 -10.50
C PRO A 71 -2.33 10.60 -9.97
N THR A 72 -1.30 10.93 -9.19
CA THR A 72 -1.12 12.27 -8.59
C THR A 72 -1.13 13.38 -9.63
N GLU A 73 -0.54 13.15 -10.81
CA GLU A 73 -0.50 14.12 -11.89
C GLU A 73 -1.89 14.51 -12.41
N ASP A 74 -2.79 13.54 -12.55
CA ASP A 74 -4.14 13.78 -13.06
C ASP A 74 -5.03 14.41 -11.99
N ILE A 75 -4.87 13.98 -10.73
CA ILE A 75 -5.48 14.66 -9.58
C ILE A 75 -5.03 16.11 -9.53
N ARG A 76 -3.73 16.38 -9.66
CA ARG A 76 -3.17 17.74 -9.61
C ARG A 76 -3.70 18.63 -10.72
N LYS A 77 -3.84 18.11 -11.95
CA LYS A 77 -4.41 18.85 -13.08
C LYS A 77 -5.87 19.23 -12.84
N ARG A 78 -6.66 18.34 -12.23
CA ARG A 78 -8.09 18.55 -12.00
C ARG A 78 -8.39 19.35 -10.73
N LEU A 79 -7.59 19.16 -9.67
CA LEU A 79 -7.73 19.83 -8.37
C LEU A 79 -7.05 21.19 -8.35
N GLY A 80 -6.05 21.42 -9.21
CA GLY A 80 -5.23 22.63 -9.23
C GLY A 80 -4.12 22.66 -8.16
N ARG A 81 -4.03 21.63 -7.31
CA ARG A 81 -2.97 21.47 -6.31
C ARG A 81 -2.63 19.99 -6.09
N SER A 82 -1.47 19.72 -5.51
CA SER A 82 -1.07 18.36 -5.14
C SER A 82 -1.85 17.89 -3.90
N PRO A 83 -2.38 16.66 -3.87
CA PRO A 83 -3.07 16.10 -2.71
C PRO A 83 -2.07 15.61 -1.65
N ASP A 84 -1.22 16.51 -1.17
CA ASP A 84 -0.11 16.17 -0.28
C ASP A 84 -0.59 15.93 1.15
N ASN A 85 -1.59 16.70 1.63
CA ASN A 85 -2.15 16.51 2.97
C ASN A 85 -2.85 15.15 3.06
N ALA A 86 -3.68 14.83 2.06
CA ALA A 86 -4.32 13.52 2.00
C ALA A 86 -3.29 12.38 1.90
N SER A 87 -2.27 12.52 1.06
CA SER A 87 -1.23 11.48 0.92
C SER A 87 -0.46 11.29 2.23
N SER A 88 -0.17 12.37 2.97
CA SER A 88 0.50 12.30 4.27
C SER A 88 -0.39 11.66 5.34
N ALA A 89 -1.66 12.04 5.42
CA ALA A 89 -2.62 11.45 6.36
C ALA A 89 -2.78 9.94 6.14
N LEU A 90 -2.89 9.51 4.88
CA LEU A 90 -2.99 8.08 4.54
C LEU A 90 -1.75 7.29 4.96
N LEU A 91 -0.56 7.85 4.74
CA LEU A 91 0.68 7.22 5.19
C LEU A 91 0.75 7.10 6.71
N ALA A 92 0.26 8.11 7.44
CA ALA A 92 0.20 8.06 8.91
C ALA A 92 -0.79 7.02 9.44
N MET A 93 -1.86 6.73 8.69
CA MET A 93 -2.84 5.68 9.02
C MET A 93 -2.37 4.27 8.65
N THR A 94 -1.28 4.14 7.88
CA THR A 94 -0.81 2.83 7.43
C THR A 94 0.14 2.24 8.47
N GLU A 95 -0.21 1.08 9.03
CA GLU A 95 0.72 0.31 9.84
C GLU A 95 1.81 -0.26 8.93
N SER A 96 3.03 0.26 9.06
CA SER A 96 4.19 -0.39 8.47
C SER A 96 4.64 -1.50 9.40
N GLU A 97 4.68 -2.74 8.92
CA GLU A 97 5.50 -3.78 9.54
C GLU A 97 6.90 -3.19 9.80
N PRO A 98 7.48 -3.34 11.01
CA PRO A 98 8.80 -2.80 11.30
C PRO A 98 9.76 -3.36 10.26
N ALA A 99 10.44 -2.48 9.53
CA ALA A 99 11.28 -2.84 8.40
C ALA A 99 12.22 -3.98 8.80
N HIS A 100 11.89 -5.20 8.39
CA HIS A 100 12.75 -6.35 8.57
C HIS A 100 14.01 -6.08 7.76
N GLU A 101 15.10 -5.87 8.50
CA GLU A 101 16.48 -5.68 8.10
C GLU A 101 16.71 -5.40 6.61
N VAL A 102 16.90 -4.11 6.28
CA VAL A 102 17.35 -3.67 4.96
C VAL A 102 18.71 -4.29 4.69
N THR A 103 18.72 -5.51 4.16
CA THR A 103 19.92 -6.17 3.66
C THR A 103 20.35 -5.35 2.46
N GLN A 104 21.36 -4.52 2.71
CA GLN A 104 22.08 -3.70 1.74
C GLN A 104 22.32 -4.51 0.47
N ARG A 105 21.51 -4.29 -0.56
CA ARG A 105 21.82 -4.79 -1.90
C ARG A 105 23.04 -4.02 -2.36
N LYS A 106 24.22 -4.62 -2.20
CA LYS A 106 25.48 -4.19 -2.84
C LYS A 106 25.18 -3.96 -4.32
N THR A 107 25.03 -2.71 -4.72
CA THR A 107 25.09 -2.33 -6.13
C THR A 107 26.50 -2.67 -6.60
N LYS A 108 26.63 -3.77 -7.33
CA LYS A 108 27.86 -4.13 -8.03
C LYS A 108 28.09 -3.03 -9.07
N ASP A 109 28.91 -2.06 -8.69
CA ASP A 109 29.46 -1.02 -9.57
C ASP A 109 30.08 -1.74 -10.76
N THR A 110 29.33 -1.74 -11.87
CA THR A 110 29.82 -2.21 -13.17
C THR A 110 30.36 -1.02 -13.95
N ARG A 111 31.27 -0.25 -13.34
CA ARG A 111 32.34 0.42 -14.09
C ARG A 111 33.23 -0.64 -14.73
N ARG A 112 32.71 -1.23 -15.81
CA ARG A 112 33.48 -2.03 -16.76
C ARG A 112 34.58 -1.15 -17.29
N ARG A 113 35.79 -1.42 -16.81
CA ARG A 113 37.07 -1.00 -17.37
C ARG A 113 37.04 -1.19 -18.88
N ARG A 114 37.16 -0.11 -19.64
CA ARG A 114 37.57 -0.18 -21.05
C ARG A 114 39.10 -0.17 -21.06
N PRO A 115 39.78 -1.23 -21.53
CA PRO A 115 41.18 -1.12 -21.90
C PRO A 115 41.29 -0.35 -23.21
N ARG A 116 42.36 0.44 -23.36
CA ARG A 116 42.84 0.93 -24.65
C ARG A 116 43.91 -0.02 -25.16
#